data_AF-A0A958S2Y5-F1
#
_entry.id   AF-A0A958S2Y5-F1
#
_cell.length_a   1.000
_cell.length_b   1.000
_cell.length_c   1.000
_cell.angle_alpha   90.00
_cell.angle_beta   90.00
_cell.angle_gamma   90.00
#
_symmetry.space_group_name_H-M   'P 1'
#
loop_
_entity.id
_entity.type
_entity.pdbx_description
1 polymer ?
#
loop_
_entity_poly.entity_id
_entity_poly.type
_entity_poly.pdbx_seq_one_letter_code
_entity_poly.pdbx_strand_id
1 'polypeptide(L)'
;MSQTTHTTKPKAPQKKKWGLLLGLLAIEVILYAVMPKAERDRAPMGYVVKDGHVYTVAWKVSDGQFQLSQFSDLREALHFANKELALYPAHLRPIPARTPLERVWVSDLSGSFTLLWKATNNPFLFKWSFDQERDARYFANAFEAGAYSQSPFGHSLLLVPKATN
;
A
#
# COMPACT_ATOMS: atom_id res chain seq x y z
N MET A 1 -49.77 -65.38 34.37
CA MET A 1 -49.39 -63.95 34.24
C MET A 1 -47.88 -63.89 34.14
N SER A 2 -47.35 -63.76 32.93
CA SER A 2 -45.90 -63.79 32.67
C SER A 2 -45.43 -62.37 32.36
N GLN A 3 -44.51 -61.85 33.17
CA GLN A 3 -43.88 -60.54 32.95
C GLN A 3 -42.63 -60.73 32.08
N THR A 4 -42.64 -60.14 30.89
CA THR A 4 -41.49 -60.05 29.99
C THR A 4 -40.70 -58.77 30.30
N THR A 5 -39.53 -58.91 30.91
CA THR A 5 -38.57 -57.82 31.11
C THR A 5 -37.79 -57.55 29.82
N HIS A 6 -38.00 -56.38 29.21
CA HIS A 6 -37.20 -55.87 28.09
C HIS A 6 -35.94 -55.17 28.62
N THR A 7 -34.77 -55.73 28.34
CA THR A 7 -33.46 -55.13 28.63
C THR A 7 -32.99 -54.29 27.44
N THR A 8 -32.97 -52.97 27.59
CA THR A 8 -32.36 -52.05 26.61
C THR A 8 -30.86 -51.96 26.83
N LYS A 9 -30.08 -52.36 25.82
CA LYS A 9 -28.62 -52.16 25.79
C LYS A 9 -28.27 -50.67 25.66
N PRO A 10 -27.31 -50.14 26.43
CA PRO A 10 -26.84 -48.77 26.27
C PRO A 10 -26.01 -48.65 24.99
N LYS A 11 -26.40 -47.71 24.13
CA LYS A 11 -25.67 -47.37 22.89
C LYS A 11 -24.41 -46.59 23.29
N ALA A 12 -23.23 -47.18 23.05
CA ALA A 12 -21.94 -46.59 23.40
C ALA A 12 -21.78 -45.17 22.80
N PRO A 13 -21.16 -44.22 23.53
CA PRO A 13 -21.20 -42.82 23.18
C PRO A 13 -20.38 -42.54 21.91
N GLN A 14 -20.88 -41.58 21.16
CA GLN A 14 -20.49 -41.05 19.85
C GLN A 14 -19.10 -40.38 19.84
N LYS A 15 -18.11 -40.92 20.57
CA LYS A 15 -16.77 -40.32 20.80
C LYS A 15 -15.94 -40.14 19.53
N LYS A 16 -16.19 -40.93 18.47
CA LYS A 16 -15.48 -40.82 17.19
C LYS A 16 -15.81 -39.54 16.40
N LYS A 17 -17.01 -38.98 16.57
CA LYS A 17 -17.42 -37.76 15.82
C LYS A 17 -16.77 -36.50 16.36
N TRP A 18 -16.53 -36.44 17.67
CA TRP A 18 -15.91 -35.28 18.32
C TRP A 18 -14.42 -35.16 18.01
N GLY A 19 -13.70 -36.28 17.92
CA GLY A 19 -12.28 -36.26 17.51
C GLY A 19 -12.08 -35.77 16.07
N LEU A 20 -13.00 -36.11 15.16
CA LEU A 20 -12.95 -35.66 13.77
C LEU A 20 -13.25 -34.15 13.65
N LEU A 21 -14.22 -33.65 14.41
CA LEU A 21 -14.54 -32.22 14.47
C LEU A 21 -13.37 -31.39 15.03
N LEU A 22 -12.76 -31.84 16.12
CA LEU A 22 -11.60 -31.16 16.71
C LEU A 22 -10.38 -31.18 15.78
N GLY A 23 -10.17 -32.28 15.04
CA GLY A 23 -9.11 -32.36 14.04
C GLY A 23 -9.32 -31.39 12.88
N LEU A 24 -10.55 -31.27 12.36
CA LEU A 24 -10.91 -30.30 11.32
C LEU A 24 -10.69 -28.86 11.80
N LEU A 25 -11.09 -28.55 13.03
CA LEU A 25 -10.94 -27.22 13.62
C LEU A 25 -9.46 -26.85 13.82
N ALA A 26 -8.64 -27.80 14.26
CA ALA A 26 -7.19 -27.61 14.38
C ALA A 26 -6.53 -27.39 13.01
N ILE A 27 -6.95 -28.13 11.98
CA ILE A 27 -6.46 -27.95 10.60
C ILE A 27 -6.84 -26.57 10.06
N GLU A 28 -8.06 -26.09 10.33
CA GLU A 28 -8.52 -24.76 9.91
C GLU A 28 -7.71 -23.65 10.58
N VAL A 29 -7.43 -23.76 11.89
CA VAL A 29 -6.59 -22.82 12.63
C VAL A 29 -5.15 -22.83 12.10
N ILE A 30 -4.59 -24.01 11.81
CA ILE A 30 -3.26 -24.14 11.22
C ILE A 30 -3.24 -23.56 9.80
N LEU A 31 -4.27 -23.80 8.98
CA LEU A 31 -4.38 -23.22 7.65
C LEU A 31 -4.48 -21.69 7.71
N TYR A 32 -5.20 -21.13 8.68
CA TYR A 32 -5.26 -19.67 8.89
C TYR A 32 -3.93 -19.09 9.39
N ALA A 33 -3.20 -19.81 10.22
CA ALA A 33 -1.91 -19.37 10.78
C ALA A 33 -0.74 -19.54 9.79
N VAL A 34 -0.81 -20.56 8.93
CA VAL A 34 0.24 -20.94 7.97
C VAL A 34 -0.04 -20.42 6.56
N MET A 35 -1.29 -20.01 6.24
CA MET A 35 -1.54 -19.23 5.04
C MET A 35 -0.63 -18.01 5.07
N PRO A 36 0.33 -17.91 4.15
CA PRO A 36 1.25 -16.80 4.16
C PRO A 36 0.42 -15.53 3.97
N LYS A 37 0.50 -14.59 4.92
CA LYS A 37 0.06 -13.19 4.76
C LYS A 37 0.63 -12.53 3.48
N ALA A 38 1.54 -13.19 2.77
CA ALA A 38 2.35 -12.68 1.69
C ALA A 38 1.60 -12.40 0.37
N GLU A 39 0.38 -12.91 0.17
CA GLU A 39 -0.37 -12.68 -1.07
C GLU A 39 -1.64 -11.85 -0.92
N ARG A 40 -2.09 -11.52 0.30
CA ARG A 40 -3.46 -11.02 0.47
C ARG A 40 -3.70 -9.54 0.19
N ASP A 41 -2.72 -8.64 0.21
CA ASP A 41 -2.97 -7.23 -0.16
C ASP A 41 -1.70 -6.50 -0.62
N ARG A 42 -1.01 -7.00 -1.64
CA ARG A 42 -0.05 -6.14 -2.35
C ARG A 42 -0.85 -5.06 -3.06
N ALA A 43 -0.77 -3.83 -2.56
CA ALA A 43 -1.45 -2.71 -3.16
C ALA A 43 -1.02 -2.59 -4.64
N PRO A 44 -1.94 -2.57 -5.61
CA PRO A 44 -1.59 -2.50 -7.03
C PRO A 44 -0.94 -1.16 -7.40
N MET A 45 -1.18 -0.12 -6.60
CA MET A 45 -0.58 1.20 -6.73
C MET A 45 -0.75 2.03 -5.46
N GLY A 46 0.07 3.06 -5.34
CA GLY A 46 -0.09 4.09 -4.34
C GLY A 46 0.48 5.43 -4.79
N TYR A 47 0.49 6.38 -3.87
CA TYR A 47 0.88 7.76 -4.08
C TYR A 47 1.56 8.28 -2.83
N VAL A 48 2.63 9.05 -2.99
CA VAL A 48 3.15 9.92 -1.92
C VAL A 48 2.81 11.36 -2.27
N VAL A 49 2.11 12.02 -1.35
CA VAL A 49 1.72 13.43 -1.44
C VAL A 49 2.39 14.19 -0.29
N LYS A 50 2.77 15.44 -0.55
CA LYS A 50 3.23 16.37 0.48
C LYS A 50 2.17 17.42 0.73
N ASP A 51 1.81 17.62 2.00
CA ASP A 51 0.95 18.71 2.45
C ASP A 51 1.54 19.34 3.72
N GLY A 52 1.92 20.62 3.64
CA GLY A 52 2.67 21.27 4.73
C GLY A 52 3.91 20.47 5.12
N HIS A 53 4.05 20.11 6.39
CA HIS A 53 5.17 19.30 6.92
C HIS A 53 4.87 17.79 6.95
N VAL A 54 3.79 17.35 6.31
CA VAL A 54 3.32 15.95 6.36
C VAL A 54 3.44 15.30 5.00
N TYR A 55 3.92 14.06 5.00
CA TYR A 55 3.93 13.15 3.87
C TYR A 55 2.81 12.14 4.03
N THR A 56 1.89 12.10 3.08
CA THR A 56 0.78 11.14 3.07
C THR A 56 1.04 10.06 2.04
N VAL A 57 1.05 8.81 2.48
CA VAL A 57 1.03 7.64 1.61
C VAL A 57 -0.42 7.21 1.44
N ALA A 58 -0.92 7.25 0.20
CA ALA A 58 -2.24 6.77 -0.17
C ALA A 58 -2.12 5.54 -1.06
N TRP A 59 -2.84 4.45 -0.78
CA TRP A 59 -2.78 3.26 -1.63
C TRP A 59 -4.16 2.65 -1.83
N LYS A 60 -4.33 2.03 -2.99
CA LYS A 60 -5.59 1.36 -3.34
C LYS A 60 -5.59 -0.04 -2.74
N VAL A 61 -6.64 -0.38 -2.01
CA VAL A 61 -6.86 -1.74 -1.49
C VAL A 61 -7.71 -2.57 -2.45
N SER A 62 -7.77 -3.88 -2.22
CA SER A 62 -8.44 -4.86 -3.08
C SER A 62 -9.93 -4.59 -3.32
N ASP A 63 -10.61 -3.94 -2.37
CA ASP A 63 -12.02 -3.52 -2.48
C ASP A 63 -12.22 -2.23 -3.29
N GLY A 64 -11.14 -1.62 -3.77
CA GLY A 64 -11.13 -0.41 -4.58
C GLY A 64 -11.08 0.90 -3.79
N GLN A 65 -11.15 0.87 -2.46
CA GLN A 65 -11.01 2.05 -1.61
C GLN A 65 -9.55 2.50 -1.50
N PHE A 66 -9.36 3.74 -1.03
CA PHE A 66 -8.04 4.25 -0.66
C PHE A 66 -7.85 4.21 0.84
N GLN A 67 -6.71 3.66 1.26
CA GLN A 67 -6.21 3.81 2.62
C GLN A 67 -5.09 4.85 2.64
N LEU A 68 -4.93 5.48 3.80
CA LEU A 68 -4.05 6.63 4.01
C LEU A 68 -3.22 6.41 5.26
N SER A 69 -1.95 6.78 5.20
CA SER A 69 -1.08 6.87 6.36
C SER A 69 -0.22 8.13 6.25
N GLN A 70 0.03 8.80 7.38
CA GLN A 70 0.70 10.10 7.44
C GLN A 70 2.02 9.98 8.21
N PHE A 71 3.03 10.68 7.73
CA PHE A 71 4.39 10.66 8.26
C PHE A 71 4.95 12.07 8.29
N SER A 72 5.81 12.36 9.26
CA SER A 72 6.52 13.65 9.33
C SER A 72 7.78 13.70 8.46
N ASP A 73 8.29 12.54 8.02
CA ASP A 73 9.52 12.44 7.25
C ASP A 73 9.33 11.60 5.98
N LEU A 74 9.92 12.06 4.87
CA LEU A 74 9.81 11.40 3.57
C LEU A 74 10.41 9.99 3.58
N ARG A 75 11.51 9.77 4.31
CA ARG A 75 12.16 8.46 4.41
C ARG A 75 11.24 7.46 5.10
N GLU A 76 10.53 7.88 6.15
CA GLU A 76 9.55 7.02 6.84
C GLU A 76 8.38 6.65 5.93
N ALA A 77 7.82 7.63 5.22
CA ALA A 77 6.75 7.39 4.24
C ALA A 77 7.17 6.38 3.17
N LEU A 78 8.37 6.56 2.60
CA LEU A 78 8.91 5.64 1.58
C LEU A 78 9.28 4.28 2.17
N HIS A 79 9.75 4.23 3.42
CA HIS A 79 10.03 2.98 4.11
C HIS A 79 8.76 2.17 4.31
N PHE A 80 7.69 2.80 4.79
CA PHE A 80 6.37 2.18 4.93
C PHE A 80 5.85 1.67 3.58
N ALA A 81 5.87 2.51 2.53
CA ALA A 81 5.46 2.11 1.19
C ALA A 81 6.23 0.87 0.69
N ASN A 82 7.54 0.82 0.92
CA ASN A 82 8.39 -0.29 0.48
C ASN A 82 8.19 -1.56 1.31
N LYS A 83 8.23 -1.44 2.64
CA LYS A 83 8.26 -2.60 3.54
C LYS A 83 6.88 -3.20 3.80
N GLU A 84 5.87 -2.34 3.96
CA GLU A 84 4.50 -2.79 4.28
C GLU A 84 3.69 -3.02 3.02
N LEU A 85 3.86 -2.18 1.98
CA LEU A 85 3.02 -2.23 0.77
C LEU A 85 3.72 -2.84 -0.45
N ALA A 86 5.04 -3.11 -0.38
CA ALA A 86 5.85 -3.53 -1.52
C ALA A 86 5.78 -2.57 -2.73
N LEU A 87 5.58 -1.28 -2.44
CA LEU A 87 5.43 -0.20 -3.41
C LEU A 87 6.70 0.65 -3.51
N TYR A 88 7.02 1.05 -4.74
CA TYR A 88 8.22 1.82 -5.08
C TYR A 88 7.87 2.96 -6.03
N PRO A 89 8.63 4.06 -6.02
CA PRO A 89 8.46 5.11 -7.01
C PRO A 89 8.48 4.59 -8.45
N ALA A 90 7.53 5.06 -9.26
CA ALA A 90 7.31 4.58 -10.62
C ALA A 90 8.49 4.79 -11.58
N HIS A 91 9.44 5.69 -11.27
CA HIS A 91 10.62 5.92 -12.10
C HIS A 91 11.52 4.69 -12.29
N LEU A 92 11.36 3.64 -11.49
CA LEU A 92 12.03 2.35 -11.68
C LEU A 92 11.42 1.52 -12.83
N ARG A 93 10.36 2.01 -13.47
CA ARG A 93 9.77 1.43 -14.69
C ARG A 93 9.46 2.55 -15.69
N PRO A 94 9.69 2.34 -17.00
CA PRO A 94 9.14 3.22 -18.03
C PRO A 94 7.63 3.00 -18.13
N ILE A 95 6.88 3.57 -17.20
CA ILE A 95 5.44 3.77 -17.38
C ILE A 95 5.31 5.05 -18.20
N PRO A 96 4.59 5.05 -19.35
CA PRO A 96 4.33 6.28 -20.08
C PRO A 96 3.80 7.31 -19.09
N ALA A 97 4.54 8.42 -18.91
CA ALA A 97 4.15 9.45 -17.98
C ALA A 97 2.72 9.87 -18.36
N ARG A 98 1.75 9.59 -17.49
CA ARG A 98 0.34 9.94 -17.75
C ARG A 98 0.18 11.44 -17.93
N THR A 99 1.13 12.21 -17.40
CA THR A 99 1.22 13.65 -17.58
C THR A 99 2.68 14.00 -17.92
N PRO A 100 3.02 14.26 -19.19
CA PRO A 100 4.37 14.66 -19.56
C PRO A 100 4.72 16.01 -18.93
N LEU A 101 5.95 16.11 -18.44
CA LEU A 101 6.51 17.32 -17.87
C LEU A 101 7.40 18.01 -18.90
N GLU A 102 7.25 19.33 -19.02
CA GLU A 102 8.12 20.19 -19.83
C GLU A 102 9.42 20.49 -19.08
N ARG A 103 9.30 20.83 -17.79
CA ARG A 103 10.42 21.24 -16.96
C ARG A 103 10.14 20.97 -15.49
N VAL A 104 11.19 20.58 -14.77
CA VAL A 104 11.21 20.41 -13.31
C VAL A 104 12.49 21.07 -12.80
N TRP A 105 12.44 21.77 -11.67
CA TRP A 105 13.62 22.31 -11.02
C TRP A 105 13.37 22.62 -9.54
N VAL A 106 14.45 22.74 -8.77
CA VAL A 106 14.41 23.17 -7.37
C VAL A 106 15.04 24.55 -7.27
N SER A 107 14.37 25.47 -6.57
CA SER A 107 14.88 26.80 -6.24
C SER A 107 15.00 26.94 -4.73
N ASP A 108 16.07 27.54 -4.25
CA ASP A 108 16.15 28.05 -2.88
C ASP A 108 15.48 29.44 -2.84
N LEU A 109 14.52 29.61 -1.94
CA LEU A 109 13.83 30.87 -1.69
C LEU A 109 13.90 31.17 -0.19
N SER A 110 14.96 31.88 0.21
CA SER A 110 15.15 32.41 1.57
C SER A 110 15.05 31.34 2.66
N GLY A 111 15.74 30.21 2.48
CA GLY A 111 15.78 29.13 3.47
C GLY A 111 14.63 28.12 3.36
N SER A 112 13.83 28.20 2.29
CA SER A 112 12.88 27.18 1.89
C SER A 112 13.23 26.64 0.51
N PHE A 113 13.14 25.33 0.32
CA PHE A 113 13.45 24.70 -0.97
C PHE A 113 12.15 24.45 -1.72
N THR A 114 11.97 25.14 -2.84
CA THR A 114 10.74 25.06 -3.63
C THR A 114 10.98 24.25 -4.89
N LEU A 115 10.31 23.10 -4.98
CA LEU A 115 10.15 22.35 -6.21
C LEU A 115 9.16 23.07 -7.13
N LEU A 116 9.55 23.28 -8.38
CA LEU A 116 8.74 23.90 -9.43
C LEU A 116 8.65 22.94 -10.61
N TRP A 117 7.47 22.80 -11.20
CA TRP A 117 7.30 22.00 -12.41
C TRP A 117 6.18 22.52 -13.30
N LYS A 118 6.34 22.28 -14.61
CA LYS A 118 5.37 22.60 -15.64
C LYS A 118 5.03 21.35 -16.45
N ALA A 119 3.74 21.06 -16.59
CA ALA A 119 3.26 19.99 -17.46
C ALA A 119 3.06 20.51 -18.90
N THR A 120 3.36 19.69 -19.90
CA THR A 120 3.44 20.11 -21.32
C THR A 120 2.16 20.78 -21.84
N ASN A 121 0.98 20.34 -21.38
CA ASN A 121 -0.32 20.86 -21.82
C ASN A 121 -1.06 21.60 -20.71
N ASN A 122 -0.34 22.12 -19.71
CA ASN A 122 -0.93 22.87 -18.62
C ASN A 122 -0.34 24.29 -18.56
N PRO A 123 -1.17 25.35 -18.60
CA PRO A 123 -0.66 26.71 -18.56
C PRO A 123 -0.08 27.10 -17.18
N PHE A 124 -0.40 26.34 -16.14
CA PHE A 124 -0.01 26.67 -14.78
C PHE A 124 1.39 26.15 -14.43
N LEU A 125 2.14 26.98 -13.71
CA LEU A 125 3.35 26.58 -13.01
C LEU A 125 2.96 26.06 -11.63
N PHE A 126 3.32 24.81 -11.34
CA PHE A 126 3.06 24.21 -10.04
C PHE A 126 4.28 24.36 -9.13
N LYS A 127 4.02 24.42 -7.82
CA LYS A 127 5.06 24.58 -6.81
C LYS A 127 4.78 23.78 -5.55
N TRP A 128 5.84 23.32 -4.90
CA TRP A 128 5.82 22.74 -3.56
C TRP A 128 7.03 23.19 -2.76
N SER A 129 6.80 23.61 -1.52
CA SER A 129 7.86 24.04 -0.60
C SER A 129 8.24 22.91 0.35
N PHE A 130 9.53 22.80 0.64
CA PHE A 130 10.14 21.80 1.51
C PHE A 130 11.06 22.48 2.50
N ASP A 131 11.12 21.95 3.71
CA ASP A 131 12.06 22.42 4.75
C ASP A 131 13.48 21.91 4.48
N GLN A 132 13.60 20.81 3.74
CA GLN A 132 14.87 20.15 3.45
C GLN A 132 15.08 20.05 1.94
N GLU A 133 16.25 20.49 1.48
CA GLU A 133 16.65 20.44 0.08
C GLU A 133 16.62 19.02 -0.48
N ARG A 134 17.05 18.06 0.36
CA ARG A 134 17.12 16.64 0.00
C ARG A 134 15.76 16.11 -0.46
N ASP A 135 14.68 16.53 0.19
CA ASP A 135 13.34 16.06 -0.10
C ASP A 135 12.83 16.73 -1.38
N ALA A 136 13.05 18.03 -1.55
CA ALA A 136 12.71 18.74 -2.78
C ALA A 136 13.41 18.13 -4.00
N ARG A 137 14.71 17.84 -3.89
CA ARG A 137 15.50 17.19 -4.95
C ARG A 137 15.06 15.76 -5.21
N TYR A 138 14.68 15.01 -4.18
CA TYR A 138 14.13 13.66 -4.36
C TYR A 138 12.88 13.68 -5.22
N PHE A 139 11.93 14.57 -4.93
CA PHE A 139 10.72 14.73 -5.74
C PHE A 139 11.04 15.23 -7.15
N ALA A 140 11.96 16.19 -7.31
CA ALA A 140 12.39 16.66 -8.63
C ALA A 140 12.88 15.51 -9.51
N ASN A 141 13.85 14.74 -9.00
CA ASN A 141 14.44 13.62 -9.73
C ASN A 141 13.39 12.55 -10.05
N ALA A 142 12.49 12.26 -9.10
CA ALA A 142 11.41 11.31 -9.32
C ALA A 142 10.42 11.78 -10.40
N PHE A 143 10.10 13.07 -10.43
CA PHE A 143 9.22 13.67 -11.43
C PHE A 143 9.84 13.65 -12.82
N GLU A 144 11.11 14.06 -12.94
CA GLU A 144 11.88 13.99 -14.19
C GLU A 144 11.96 12.57 -14.73
N ALA A 145 12.11 11.58 -13.84
CA ALA A 145 12.15 10.18 -14.20
C ALA A 145 10.74 9.55 -14.39
N GLY A 146 9.69 10.36 -14.48
CA GLY A 146 8.35 9.93 -14.89
C GLY A 146 7.42 9.47 -13.76
N ALA A 147 7.81 9.62 -12.49
CA ALA A 147 6.97 9.25 -11.35
C ALA A 147 5.90 10.30 -11.00
N TYR A 148 5.88 11.45 -11.66
CA TYR A 148 4.85 12.46 -11.42
C TYR A 148 3.45 11.96 -11.79
N SER A 149 2.48 12.21 -10.92
CA SER A 149 1.07 11.91 -11.18
C SER A 149 0.12 12.92 -10.55
N GLN A 150 -0.95 13.26 -11.28
CA GLN A 150 -2.12 13.94 -10.74
C GLN A 150 -3.09 12.87 -10.19
N SER A 151 -2.89 12.51 -8.93
CA SER A 151 -3.74 11.56 -8.21
C SER A 151 -5.03 12.22 -7.71
N PRO A 152 -6.02 11.46 -7.20
CA PRO A 152 -7.17 12.03 -6.49
C PRO A 152 -6.81 12.90 -5.28
N PHE A 153 -5.59 12.77 -4.76
CA PHE A 153 -5.05 13.54 -3.64
C PHE A 153 -4.22 14.75 -4.11
N GLY A 154 -4.29 15.09 -5.40
CA GLY A 154 -3.53 16.16 -6.02
C GLY A 154 -2.23 15.67 -6.65
N HIS A 155 -1.25 16.58 -6.73
CA HIS A 155 0.07 16.26 -7.26
C HIS A 155 0.77 15.25 -6.35
N SER A 156 1.47 14.29 -6.93
CA SER A 156 1.97 13.16 -6.19
C SER A 156 3.14 12.49 -6.90
N LEU A 157 3.89 11.72 -6.12
CA LEU A 157 4.79 10.70 -6.61
C LEU A 157 4.00 9.39 -6.72
N LEU A 158 3.87 8.85 -7.94
CA LEU A 158 3.25 7.56 -8.19
C LEU A 158 4.13 6.44 -7.65
N LEU A 159 3.51 5.55 -6.89
CA LEU A 159 4.11 4.33 -6.39
C LEU A 159 3.50 3.11 -7.09
N VAL A 160 4.35 2.17 -7.49
CA VAL A 160 3.97 0.93 -8.18
C VAL A 160 4.72 -0.26 -7.59
N PRO A 161 4.19 -1.49 -7.71
CA PRO A 161 4.90 -2.68 -7.27
C PRO A 161 6.27 -2.82 -7.95
N LYS A 162 7.24 -3.43 -7.27
CA LYS A 162 8.52 -3.80 -7.90
C LYS A 162 8.27 -4.72 -9.10
N ALA A 163 8.96 -4.50 -10.21
CA ALA A 163 8.94 -5.47 -11.30
C ALA A 163 9.51 -6.79 -10.78
N THR A 164 8.67 -7.83 -10.74
CA THR A 164 9.17 -9.20 -10.77
C THR A 164 9.65 -9.41 -12.20
N ASN A 165 10.98 -9.40 -12.37
CA ASN A 165 11.61 -9.90 -13.59
C ASN A 165 11.26 -11.38 -13.79
#